data_AF-A0A3D2B2W7-F1
#
_entry.id   AF-A0A3D2B2W7-F1
#
_cell.length_a   1.000
_cell.length_b   1.000
_cell.length_c   1.000
_cell.angle_alpha   90.00
_cell.angle_beta   90.00
_cell.angle_gamma   90.00
#
_symmetry.space_group_name_H-M   'P 1'
#
loop_
_entity.id
_entity.type
_entity.pdbx_description
1 polymer ?
#
loop_
_entity_poly.entity_id
_entity_poly.type
_entity_poly.pdbx_seq_one_letter_code
_entity_poly.pdbx_strand_id
1 'polypeptide(L)'
;LYENGVLMRAATRGDGTTGEDITSNVRTIRAIPLKLHGDNIPARLEVRGEVFLPQSGFEKINEEARRTGGKVFANPRNAAAGSLRQLDPRITAKRPLTFFCYGIGILEGGE
;
A
#
# COMPACT_ATOMS: atom_id res chain seq x y z
N LEU A 1 -1.60 8.75 -5.78
CA LEU A 1 -1.49 10.07 -6.43
C LEU A 1 -0.14 10.67 -6.11
N TYR A 2 0.65 10.86 -7.14
CA TYR A 2 1.86 11.67 -7.12
C TYR A 2 1.55 13.03 -7.73
N GLU A 3 2.09 14.09 -7.14
CA GLU A 3 2.07 15.44 -7.71
C GLU A 3 3.51 15.90 -7.85
N ASN A 4 3.90 16.31 -9.05
CA ASN A 4 5.29 16.65 -9.39
C ASN A 4 6.30 15.59 -8.87
N GLY A 5 5.94 14.31 -9.04
CA GLY A 5 6.75 13.17 -8.61
C GLY A 5 6.73 12.85 -7.11
N VAL A 6 6.07 13.62 -6.25
CA VAL A 6 6.01 13.37 -4.80
C VAL A 6 4.72 12.63 -4.45
N LEU A 7 4.81 11.54 -3.68
CA LEU A 7 3.62 10.83 -3.20
C LEU A 7 2.83 11.74 -2.27
N MET A 8 1.66 12.18 -2.70
CA MET A 8 0.79 13.07 -1.93
C MET A 8 -0.33 12.32 -1.23
N ARG A 9 -1.00 11.39 -1.94
CA ARG A 9 -2.15 10.65 -1.41
C ARG A 9 -2.18 9.21 -1.89
N ALA A 10 -2.68 8.30 -1.06
CA ALA A 10 -3.07 6.95 -1.45
C ALA A 10 -4.42 6.59 -0.84
N ALA A 11 -5.24 5.86 -1.60
CA ALA A 11 -6.58 5.48 -1.20
C ALA A 11 -6.88 4.02 -1.54
N THR A 12 -7.78 3.39 -0.78
CA THR A 12 -8.35 2.10 -1.17
C THR A 12 -9.32 2.27 -2.35
N ARG A 13 -9.64 1.19 -3.06
CA ARG A 13 -10.64 1.22 -4.13
C ARG A 13 -12.06 1.54 -3.61
N GLY A 14 -12.37 1.06 -2.40
CA GLY A 14 -13.73 1.08 -1.85
C GLY A 14 -14.77 0.53 -2.83
N ASP A 15 -15.82 1.31 -3.10
CA ASP A 15 -16.89 0.97 -4.05
C ASP A 15 -16.58 1.33 -5.52
N GLY A 16 -15.38 1.86 -5.79
CA GLY A 16 -14.95 2.35 -7.11
C GLY A 16 -15.11 3.86 -7.30
N THR A 17 -15.93 4.52 -6.46
CA THR A 17 -16.12 5.97 -6.44
C THR A 17 -15.52 6.59 -5.17
N THR A 18 -15.78 5.97 -4.02
CA THR A 18 -15.34 6.42 -2.70
C THR A 18 -14.46 5.35 -2.06
N GLY A 19 -13.27 5.76 -1.62
CA GLY A 19 -12.31 4.93 -0.90
C GLY A 19 -11.84 5.58 0.40
N GLU A 20 -11.08 4.82 1.19
CA GLU A 20 -10.49 5.30 2.44
C GLU A 20 -9.10 5.89 2.17
N ASP A 21 -8.77 7.02 2.82
CA ASP A 21 -7.40 7.53 2.82
C ASP A 21 -6.50 6.63 3.67
N ILE A 22 -5.50 6.05 3.02
CA ILE A 22 -4.51 5.15 3.64
C ILE A 22 -3.09 5.65 3.43
N THR A 23 -2.92 6.96 3.18
CA THR A 23 -1.64 7.57 2.81
C THR A 23 -0.55 7.24 3.83
N SER A 24 -0.83 7.40 5.13
CA SER A 24 0.15 7.12 6.19
C SER A 24 0.61 5.67 6.20
N ASN A 25 -0.29 4.71 5.93
CA ASN A 25 0.03 3.29 5.86
C ASN A 25 0.83 2.95 4.61
N VAL A 26 0.44 3.49 3.46
CA VAL A 26 1.11 3.28 2.17
C VAL A 26 2.54 3.80 2.19
N ARG A 27 2.81 4.93 2.87
CA ARG A 27 4.19 5.47 3.04
C ARG A 27 5.15 4.50 3.75
N THR A 28 4.64 3.48 4.44
CA THR A 28 5.47 2.47 5.13
C THR A 28 5.87 1.31 4.23
N ILE A 29 5.26 1.18 3.04
CA ILE A 29 5.49 0.08 2.10
C ILE A 29 6.76 0.38 1.29
N ARG A 30 7.82 -0.38 1.55
CA ARG A 30 9.15 -0.14 0.94
C ARG A 30 9.17 -0.20 -0.59
N ALA A 31 8.29 -0.99 -1.18
CA ALA A 31 8.17 -1.12 -2.64
C ALA A 31 7.55 0.11 -3.31
N ILE A 32 6.94 1.03 -2.54
CA ILE A 32 6.28 2.23 -3.06
C ILE A 32 7.21 3.43 -2.79
N PRO A 33 7.79 4.04 -3.83
CA PRO A 33 8.70 5.18 -3.63
C PRO A 33 7.93 6.41 -3.14
N LEU A 34 8.52 7.17 -2.22
CA LEU A 34 7.91 8.45 -1.79
C LEU A 34 8.12 9.58 -2.82
N LYS A 35 9.12 9.42 -3.68
CA LYS A 35 9.43 10.31 -4.80
C LYS A 35 9.79 9.49 -6.04
N LEU A 36 9.21 9.84 -7.17
CA LEU A 36 9.58 9.32 -8.48
C LEU A 36 10.90 9.95 -8.92
N HIS A 37 11.68 9.19 -9.69
CA HIS A 37 12.98 9.63 -10.22
C HIS A 37 12.99 9.37 -11.72
N GLY A 38 13.60 10.30 -12.47
CA GLY A 38 13.66 10.29 -13.93
C GLY A 38 13.19 11.62 -14.52
N ASP A 39 13.22 11.67 -15.85
CA ASP A 39 12.75 12.82 -16.62
C ASP A 39 11.26 12.67 -16.98
N ASN A 40 10.62 13.74 -17.42
CA ASN A 40 9.23 13.76 -17.90
C ASN A 40 8.20 13.23 -16.88
N ILE A 41 8.42 13.50 -15.59
CA ILE A 41 7.45 13.15 -14.54
C ILE A 41 6.20 14.02 -14.70
N PRO A 42 4.99 13.42 -14.82
CA PRO A 42 3.75 14.19 -14.97
C PRO A 42 3.48 15.11 -13.79
N ALA A 43 2.78 16.21 -14.05
CA ALA A 43 2.31 17.12 -13.01
C ALA A 43 1.42 16.37 -12.00
N ARG A 44 0.52 15.51 -12.48
CA ARG A 44 -0.30 14.61 -11.64
C ARG A 44 -0.35 13.20 -12.22
N LEU A 45 -0.07 12.21 -11.38
CA LEU A 45 -0.07 10.80 -11.76
C LEU A 45 -0.75 9.94 -10.67
N GLU A 46 -1.85 9.28 -11.03
CA GLU A 46 -2.47 8.25 -10.21
C GLU A 46 -2.00 6.87 -10.66
N VAL A 47 -1.10 6.27 -9.89
CA VAL A 47 -0.71 4.87 -10.07
C VAL A 47 -1.72 3.96 -9.38
N ARG A 48 -2.25 2.98 -10.12
CA ARG A 48 -3.12 1.91 -9.60
C ARG A 48 -2.34 0.61 -9.52
N GLY A 49 -2.57 -0.12 -8.44
CA GLY A 49 -1.83 -1.35 -8.16
C GLY A 49 -2.42 -2.15 -7.02
N GLU A 50 -1.85 -3.33 -6.80
CA GLU A 50 -2.28 -4.25 -5.75
C GLU A 50 -1.26 -4.26 -4.63
N VAL A 51 -1.71 -4.00 -3.40
CA VAL A 51 -0.92 -4.24 -2.19
C VAL A 51 -1.16 -5.67 -1.75
N PHE A 52 -0.10 -6.44 -1.58
CA PHE A 52 -0.20 -7.83 -1.15
C PHE A 52 0.87 -8.19 -0.13
N LEU A 53 0.70 -9.37 0.48
CA LEU A 53 1.59 -9.93 1.47
C LEU A 53 2.17 -11.23 0.93
N PRO A 54 3.50 -11.31 0.70
CA PRO A 54 4.13 -12.55 0.28
C PRO A 54 3.90 -13.67 1.31
N GLN A 55 3.87 -14.92 0.84
CA GLN A 55 3.54 -16.08 1.68
C GLN A 55 4.46 -16.22 2.90
N SER A 56 5.77 -16.01 2.72
CA SER A 56 6.74 -16.01 3.83
C SER A 56 6.48 -14.91 4.87
N GLY A 57 5.97 -13.75 4.44
CA GLY A 57 5.58 -12.66 5.32
C GLY A 57 4.31 -12.98 6.11
N PHE A 58 3.34 -13.61 5.45
CA PHE A 58 2.10 -14.09 6.06
C PHE A 58 2.38 -15.14 7.15
N GLU A 59 3.21 -16.14 6.85
CA GLU A 59 3.60 -17.17 7.80
C GLU A 59 4.27 -16.57 9.05
N LYS A 60 5.21 -15.63 8.87
CA LYS A 60 5.86 -14.91 9.97
C LYS A 60 4.89 -14.14 10.85
N ILE A 61 3.93 -13.43 10.25
CA ILE A 61 2.90 -12.68 10.99
C ILE A 61 2.05 -13.62 11.84
N ASN A 62 1.62 -14.75 11.25
CA ASN A 62 0.78 -15.71 11.95
C ASN A 62 1.54 -16.47 13.04
N GLU A 63 2.84 -16.73 12.84
CA GLU A 63 3.68 -17.33 13.86
C GLU A 63 3.82 -16.43 15.09
N GLU A 64 4.12 -15.14 14.86
CA GLU A 64 4.19 -14.18 15.95
C GLU A 64 2.84 -13.98 16.65
N ALA A 65 1.74 -13.97 15.89
CA ALA A 65 0.40 -13.89 16.45
C ALA A 65 0.09 -15.09 17.35
N ARG A 66 0.41 -16.32 16.92
CA ARG A 66 0.24 -17.52 17.76
C ARG A 66 1.06 -17.45 19.05
N ARG A 67 2.31 -16.99 18.97
CA ARG A 67 3.21 -16.85 20.11
C ARG A 67 2.73 -15.82 21.14
N THR A 68 2.11 -14.75 20.67
CA THR A 68 1.70 -13.61 21.52
C THR A 68 0.22 -13.61 21.88
N GLY A 69 -0.56 -14.61 21.43
CA GLY A 69 -2.02 -14.63 21.58
C GLY A 69 -2.75 -13.59 20.71
N GLY A 70 -2.07 -13.06 19.69
CA GLY A 70 -2.61 -12.10 18.73
C GLY A 70 -3.54 -12.73 17.69
N LYS A 71 -4.15 -11.88 16.87
CA LYS A 71 -5.05 -12.30 15.79
C LYS A 71 -4.30 -13.04 14.69
N VAL A 72 -4.65 -14.31 14.47
CA VAL A 72 -4.20 -15.12 13.33
C VAL A 72 -5.08 -14.83 12.11
N PHE A 73 -4.46 -14.65 10.94
CA PHE A 73 -5.16 -14.41 9.69
C PHE A 73 -5.37 -15.71 8.91
N ALA A 74 -6.55 -15.86 8.31
CA ALA A 74 -6.89 -17.06 7.54
C ALA A 74 -6.11 -17.20 6.22
N ASN A 75 -5.74 -16.09 5.59
CA ASN A 75 -5.02 -16.08 4.31
C ASN A 75 -4.24 -14.76 4.11
N PRO A 76 -3.26 -14.71 3.17
CA PRO A 76 -2.46 -13.52 2.91
C PRO A 76 -3.28 -12.29 2.48
N ARG A 77 -4.37 -12.49 1.73
CA ARG A 77 -5.27 -11.40 1.30
C ARG A 77 -5.87 -10.66 2.49
N ASN A 78 -6.43 -11.40 3.46
CA ASN A 78 -7.01 -10.84 4.67
C ASN A 78 -5.95 -10.18 5.56
N ALA A 79 -4.76 -10.76 5.62
CA ALA A 79 -3.63 -10.17 6.33
C ALA A 79 -3.17 -8.85 5.70
N ALA A 80 -3.09 -8.76 4.37
CA ALA A 80 -2.76 -7.53 3.67
C ALA A 80 -3.81 -6.44 3.93
N ALA A 81 -5.10 -6.77 3.71
CA ALA A 81 -6.20 -5.83 3.93
C ALA A 81 -6.26 -5.32 5.38
N GLY A 82 -6.13 -6.22 6.36
CA GLY A 82 -6.12 -5.85 7.78
C GLY A 82 -4.87 -5.04 8.18
N SER A 83 -3.74 -5.27 7.52
CA SER A 83 -2.51 -4.50 7.75
C SER A 83 -2.61 -3.09 7.18
N LEU A 84 -3.25 -2.91 6.02
CA LEU A 84 -3.33 -1.62 5.33
C LEU A 84 -4.34 -0.65 5.97
N ARG A 85 -5.25 -1.16 6.81
CA ARG A 85 -6.30 -0.39 7.50
C ARG A 85 -6.01 -0.19 9.00
N GLN A 86 -4.75 -0.34 9.43
CA GLN A 86 -4.35 -0.02 10.80
C GLN A 86 -4.44 1.48 11.04
N LEU A 87 -4.95 1.88 12.21
CA LEU A 87 -4.98 3.29 12.62
C LEU A 87 -3.57 3.83 12.89
N ASP A 88 -2.71 3.00 13.49
CA ASP A 88 -1.31 3.35 13.74
C ASP A 88 -0.42 2.81 12.60
N PRO A 89 0.18 3.68 11.76
CA PRO A 89 1.03 3.24 10.66
C PRO A 89 2.30 2.52 11.11
N ARG A 90 2.72 2.68 12.37
CA ARG A 90 3.85 1.93 12.94
C ARG A 90 3.56 0.43 13.01
N ILE A 91 2.30 0.03 13.07
CA ILE A 91 1.90 -1.38 12.99
C ILE A 91 2.05 -1.86 11.55
N THR A 92 1.57 -1.09 10.57
CA THR A 92 1.71 -1.37 9.13
C THR A 92 3.17 -1.49 8.72
N ALA A 93 4.05 -0.62 9.24
CA ALA A 93 5.48 -0.62 8.95
C ALA A 93 6.19 -1.92 9.38
N LYS A 94 5.64 -2.68 10.32
CA LYS A 94 6.16 -4.00 10.75
C LYS A 94 5.68 -5.14 9.84
N ARG A 95 4.71 -4.89 8.96
CA ARG A 95 4.14 -5.89 8.05
C ARG A 95 4.92 -5.85 6.75
N PRO A 96 5.41 -6.98 6.22
CA PRO A 96 6.18 -7.02 4.99
C PRO A 96 5.25 -6.94 3.76
N LEU A 97 4.46 -5.87 3.69
CA LEU A 97 3.62 -5.55 2.54
C LEU A 97 4.52 -5.17 1.35
N THR A 98 4.05 -5.52 0.16
CA THR A 98 4.66 -5.12 -1.10
C THR A 98 3.58 -4.70 -2.10
N PHE A 99 3.98 -4.23 -3.28
CA PHE A 99 3.09 -3.60 -4.24
C PHE A 99 3.50 -3.92 -5.68
N PHE A 100 2.51 -4.12 -6.54
CA PHE A 100 2.71 -4.13 -8.00
C PHE A 100 1.75 -3.14 -8.67
N CYS A 101 2.29 -2.35 -9.60
CA CYS A 101 1.51 -1.49 -10.47
C CYS A 101 0.82 -2.33 -11.55
N TYR A 102 -0.43 -2.01 -11.89
CA TYR A 102 -1.14 -2.63 -13.01
C TYR A 102 -1.83 -1.63 -13.94
N GLY A 103 -1.88 -0.34 -13.57
CA GLY A 103 -2.55 0.66 -14.39
C GLY A 103 -2.38 2.08 -13.88
N ILE A 104 -2.96 3.00 -14.64
CA ILE A 104 -2.92 4.45 -14.40
C ILE A 104 -4.37 4.96 -14.34
N GLY A 105 -4.62 5.92 -13.45
CA GLY A 105 -5.86 6.69 -13.38
C GLY A 105 -5.65 8.09 -13.97
N ILE A 106 -5.73 9.14 -13.13
CA ILE A 106 -5.36 10.51 -13.51
C ILE A 106 -3.94 10.55 -14.10
N LEU A 107 -3.80 11.20 -15.25
CA LEU A 107 -2.54 11.54 -15.90
C LEU A 107 -2.66 12.97 -16.45
N GLU A 108 -1.88 13.90 -15.91
CA GLU A 108 -1.85 15.30 -16.33
C GLU A 108 -0.41 15.78 -16.47
N GLY A 109 -0.08 16.44 -17.59
CA GLY A 109 1.26 16.96 -17.85
C GLY A 109 2.31 15.91 -18.21
N GLY A 110 1.88 14.72 -18.67
CA GLY A 110 2.72 13.71 -19.30
C GLY A 110 2.10 13.26 -20.62
N GLU A 111 2.93 12.74 -21.53
CA GLU A 111 2.51 12.12 -22.81
C GLU A 111 2.19 10.63 -22.65
#